data_AF-A0A6P0KAZ3-F1
#
_entry.id   AF-A0A6P0KAZ3-F1
#
_cell.length_a   1.000
_cell.length_b   1.000
_cell.length_c   1.000
_cell.angle_alpha   90.00
_cell.angle_beta   90.00
_cell.angle_gamma   90.00
#
_symmetry.space_group_name_H-M   'P 1'
#
loop_
_entity.id
_entity.type
_entity.pdbx_description
1 polymer ?
#
loop_
_entity_poly.entity_id
_entity_poly.type
_entity_poly.pdbx_seq_one_letter_code
_entity_poly.pdbx_strand_id
1 'polypeptide(L)'
;MSESIFNAVTTISRDEKVTTVAPEYSIFVGGGGNIPDGNGSFQDDIVIEENFCISEVKVTLQDFVHTWVGDLVVRLRHLETNTVVDLFRRPGQPKFSSSGYCSDLNGDYSFNNYSDQNFEVAAAEHELIPSGNYASVQSLSTLGGMPSTGTWRLIINDCSAGDSGSLGSWKLELSRN
;
A
#
# COMPACT_ATOMS: atom_id res chain seq x y z
N MET A 1 -14.45 -53.49 -56.55
CA MET A 1 -13.83 -53.26 -55.23
C MET A 1 -12.96 -52.03 -55.35
N SER A 2 -13.44 -50.89 -54.86
CA SER A 2 -12.66 -49.64 -54.78
C SER A 2 -12.69 -49.19 -53.33
N GLU A 3 -11.54 -49.24 -52.68
CA GLU A 3 -11.34 -48.71 -51.33
C GLU A 3 -11.19 -47.19 -51.42
N SER A 4 -12.00 -46.47 -50.63
CA SER A 4 -11.80 -45.04 -50.36
C SER A 4 -11.47 -44.92 -48.89
N ILE A 5 -10.22 -44.56 -48.60
CA ILE A 5 -9.71 -44.38 -47.24
C ILE A 5 -9.77 -42.88 -46.94
N PHE A 6 -10.55 -42.49 -45.94
CA PHE A 6 -10.56 -41.13 -45.40
C PHE A 6 -9.29 -40.89 -44.58
N ASN A 7 -8.49 -39.89 -44.97
CA ASN A 7 -7.43 -39.34 -44.12
C ASN A 7 -8.05 -38.43 -43.06
N ALA A 8 -8.12 -38.89 -41.81
CA ALA A 8 -8.42 -38.03 -40.67
C ALA A 8 -7.18 -37.21 -40.30
N VAL A 9 -7.20 -35.92 -40.57
CA VAL A 9 -6.22 -34.96 -40.04
C VAL A 9 -6.47 -34.86 -38.53
N THR A 10 -5.52 -35.35 -37.72
CA THR A 10 -5.53 -35.14 -36.27
C THR A 10 -4.94 -33.76 -35.99
N THR A 11 -5.81 -32.77 -35.79
CA THR A 11 -5.40 -31.47 -35.27
C THR A 11 -5.01 -31.64 -33.81
N ILE A 12 -3.71 -31.65 -33.51
CA ILE A 12 -3.21 -31.54 -32.14
C ILE A 12 -3.42 -30.08 -31.73
N SER A 13 -4.51 -29.78 -31.02
CA SER A 13 -4.63 -28.53 -30.28
C SER A 13 -3.61 -28.60 -29.13
N ARG A 14 -2.48 -27.92 -29.31
CA ARG A 14 -1.53 -27.67 -28.23
C ARG A 14 -2.22 -26.70 -27.28
N ASP A 15 -2.77 -27.25 -26.20
CA ASP A 15 -3.32 -26.49 -25.08
C ASP A 15 -2.15 -25.73 -24.43
N GLU A 16 -1.93 -24.49 -24.87
CA GLU A 16 -1.07 -23.56 -24.13
C GLU A 16 -1.77 -23.28 -22.81
N LYS A 17 -1.42 -24.06 -21.80
CA LYS A 17 -1.67 -23.73 -20.41
C LYS A 17 -0.98 -22.40 -20.14
N VAL A 18 -1.72 -21.31 -20.32
CA VAL A 18 -1.36 -19.97 -19.84
C VAL A 18 -1.21 -20.13 -18.34
N THR A 19 0.02 -20.34 -17.90
CA THR A 19 0.36 -20.40 -16.49
C THR A 19 0.38 -18.95 -16.07
N THR A 20 -0.73 -18.44 -15.55
CA THR A 20 -0.72 -17.21 -14.76
C THR A 20 0.14 -17.50 -13.54
N VAL A 21 1.44 -17.23 -13.66
CA VAL A 21 2.35 -17.24 -12.51
C VAL A 21 1.82 -16.15 -11.59
N ALA A 22 1.37 -16.53 -10.39
CA ALA A 22 1.02 -15.53 -9.37
C ALA A 22 2.27 -14.66 -9.15
N PRO A 23 2.15 -13.33 -9.04
CA PRO A 23 3.31 -12.48 -8.83
C PRO A 23 4.06 -12.98 -7.59
N GLU A 24 5.34 -13.30 -7.75
CA GLU A 24 6.20 -13.59 -6.61
C GLU A 24 6.40 -12.27 -5.86
N TYR A 25 6.02 -12.24 -4.59
CA TYR A 25 6.22 -11.08 -3.73
C TYR A 25 7.03 -11.45 -2.49
N SER A 26 7.74 -10.46 -1.96
CA SER A 26 8.45 -10.54 -0.68
C SER A 26 7.75 -9.63 0.33
N ILE A 27 7.57 -10.13 1.56
CA ILE A 27 6.99 -9.36 2.67
C ILE A 27 8.13 -8.98 3.62
N PHE A 28 8.23 -7.69 3.92
CA PHE A 28 9.11 -7.16 4.95
C PHE A 28 8.26 -6.54 6.05
N VAL A 29 8.66 -6.71 7.31
CA VAL A 29 7.89 -6.27 8.48
C VAL A 29 8.71 -5.24 9.23
N GLY A 30 8.10 -4.08 9.47
CA GLY A 30 8.64 -3.04 10.34
C GLY A 30 7.88 -2.98 11.67
N GLY A 31 8.46 -2.25 12.61
CA GLY A 31 7.95 -2.10 13.97
C GLY A 31 6.76 -1.15 14.07
N GLY A 32 6.26 -1.01 15.29
CA GLY A 32 5.23 -0.05 15.65
C GLY A 32 5.69 0.89 16.76
N GLY A 33 4.85 1.85 17.11
CA GLY A 33 5.11 2.81 18.15
C GLY A 33 4.05 3.90 18.25
N ASN A 34 4.25 4.79 19.21
CA ASN A 34 3.38 5.94 19.42
C ASN A 34 3.59 6.98 18.31
N ILE A 35 2.51 7.64 17.92
CA ILE A 35 2.51 8.76 16.98
C ILE A 35 2.60 10.05 17.80
N PRO A 36 3.67 10.86 17.64
CA PRO A 36 3.81 12.12 18.36
C PRO A 36 2.71 13.11 17.99
N ASP A 37 2.00 13.63 18.99
CA ASP A 37 0.88 14.58 18.88
C ASP A 37 1.38 15.99 18.46
N GLY A 38 0.88 16.50 17.34
CA GLY A 38 1.09 17.85 16.80
C GLY A 38 2.52 18.31 16.50
N ASN A 39 3.55 17.55 16.89
CA ASN A 39 4.96 17.87 16.66
C ASN A 39 5.82 16.61 16.54
N GLY A 40 6.57 16.52 15.44
CA GLY A 40 7.43 15.37 15.14
C GLY A 40 6.75 14.35 14.23
N SER A 41 7.22 13.12 14.30
CA SER A 41 6.74 12.01 13.47
C SER A 41 7.12 10.68 14.10
N PHE A 42 6.26 9.68 13.97
CA PHE A 42 6.69 8.29 14.04
C PHE A 42 7.46 7.95 12.76
N GLN A 43 8.62 7.31 12.90
CA GLN A 43 9.43 6.81 11.79
C GLN A 43 9.96 5.44 12.13
N ASP A 44 9.89 4.52 11.18
CA ASP A 44 10.45 3.17 11.30
C ASP A 44 11.05 2.74 9.97
N ASP A 45 12.17 2.01 10.05
CA ASP A 45 12.99 1.62 8.90
C ASP A 45 13.00 0.10 8.71
N ILE A 46 12.81 -0.32 7.46
CA ILE A 46 13.09 -1.67 6.98
C ILE A 46 14.33 -1.59 6.10
N VAL A 47 15.35 -2.40 6.42
CA VAL A 47 16.53 -2.57 5.55
C VAL A 47 16.33 -3.82 4.69
N ILE A 48 16.33 -3.64 3.38
CA ILE A 48 16.18 -4.73 2.41
C ILE A 48 17.54 -4.99 1.74
N GLU A 49 18.04 -6.22 1.89
CA GLU A 49 19.29 -6.69 1.25
C GLU A 49 19.03 -7.43 -0.07
N GLU A 50 17.81 -7.92 -0.28
CA GLU A 50 17.42 -8.59 -1.52
C GLU A 50 17.35 -7.58 -2.67
N ASN A 51 17.91 -7.95 -3.82
CA ASN A 51 17.95 -7.11 -5.01
C ASN A 51 17.11 -7.69 -6.15
N PHE A 52 15.98 -7.06 -6.42
CA PHE A 52 15.14 -7.33 -7.57
C PHE A 52 14.48 -6.04 -8.07
N CYS A 53 14.02 -6.05 -9.32
CA CYS A 53 13.23 -4.95 -9.85
C CYS A 53 11.80 -5.02 -9.30
N ILE A 54 11.36 -3.93 -8.68
CA ILE A 54 10.00 -3.83 -8.15
C ILE A 54 9.00 -3.70 -9.30
N SER A 55 7.99 -4.56 -9.34
CA SER A 55 6.83 -4.41 -10.24
C SER A 55 5.65 -3.75 -9.53
N GLU A 56 5.44 -4.07 -8.25
CA GLU A 56 4.32 -3.56 -7.46
C GLU A 56 4.72 -3.35 -6.00
N VAL A 57 4.01 -2.44 -5.34
CA VAL A 57 4.20 -2.11 -3.93
C VAL A 57 2.85 -2.10 -3.24
N LYS A 58 2.78 -2.74 -2.07
CA LYS A 58 1.65 -2.63 -1.14
C LYS A 58 2.19 -2.37 0.26
N VAL A 59 1.58 -1.43 0.96
CA VAL A 59 1.89 -1.11 2.36
C VAL A 59 0.70 -1.50 3.22
N THR A 60 0.91 -2.27 4.27
CA THR A 60 -0.14 -2.60 5.25
C THR A 60 0.23 -2.03 6.61
N LEU A 61 -0.62 -1.16 7.15
CA LEU A 61 -0.54 -0.64 8.51
C LEU A 61 -1.41 -1.52 9.40
N GLN A 62 -0.85 -2.10 10.47
CA GLN A 62 -1.53 -3.04 11.34
C GLN A 62 -1.73 -2.44 12.73
N ASP A 63 -2.92 -2.67 13.29
CA ASP A 63 -3.33 -2.11 14.59
C ASP A 63 -3.07 -0.60 14.64
N PHE A 64 -3.56 0.09 13.60
CA PHE A 64 -3.39 1.52 13.46
C PHE A 64 -4.56 2.22 14.15
N VAL A 65 -4.25 2.90 15.24
CA VAL A 65 -5.20 3.63 16.07
C VAL A 65 -4.82 5.10 16.10
N HIS A 66 -5.77 5.97 15.79
CA HIS A 66 -5.61 7.42 15.94
C HIS A 66 -6.99 8.08 15.84
N THR A 67 -7.27 9.05 16.71
CA THR A 67 -8.49 9.85 16.65
C THR A 67 -8.25 11.06 15.75
N TRP A 68 -9.16 11.34 14.83
CA TRP A 68 -9.02 12.43 13.84
C TRP A 68 -8.01 12.21 12.70
N VAL A 69 -8.40 11.37 11.73
CA VAL A 69 -7.59 11.06 10.54
C VAL A 69 -7.13 12.29 9.75
N GLY A 70 -7.89 13.39 9.78
CA GLY A 70 -7.59 14.63 9.07
C GLY A 70 -6.29 15.32 9.51
N ASP A 71 -5.72 14.90 10.63
CA ASP A 71 -4.45 15.41 11.13
C ASP A 71 -3.24 14.65 10.59
N LEU A 72 -3.47 13.46 10.04
CA LEU A 72 -2.41 12.55 9.67
C LEU A 72 -1.90 12.75 8.25
N VAL A 73 -0.58 12.64 8.10
CA VAL A 73 0.09 12.42 6.82
C VAL A 73 0.92 11.15 6.93
N VAL A 74 0.62 10.18 6.08
CA VAL A 74 1.33 8.89 6.07
C VAL A 74 2.08 8.73 4.76
N ARG A 75 3.38 8.45 4.86
CA ARG A 75 4.30 8.39 3.72
C ARG A 75 5.19 7.16 3.76
N LEU A 76 5.44 6.60 2.59
CA LEU A 76 6.54 5.68 2.36
C LEU A 76 7.68 6.41 1.67
N ARG A 77 8.91 6.22 2.14
CA ARG A 77 10.12 6.78 1.52
C ARG A 77 11.15 5.70 1.29
N HIS A 78 11.73 5.67 0.09
CA HIS A 78 13.00 4.98 -0.14
C HIS A 78 14.15 5.97 0.05
N LEU A 79 15.06 5.70 0.99
CA LEU A 79 16.05 6.69 1.42
C LEU A 79 17.12 6.95 0.36
N GLU A 80 17.54 5.94 -0.37
CA GLU A 80 18.66 6.00 -1.30
C GLU A 80 18.30 6.73 -2.59
N THR A 81 17.07 6.55 -3.08
CA THR A 81 16.55 7.29 -4.24
C THR A 81 15.89 8.61 -3.86
N ASN A 82 15.63 8.83 -2.56
CA ASN A 82 14.81 9.93 -2.05
C ASN A 82 13.38 10.00 -2.61
N THR A 83 12.88 8.89 -3.16
CA THR A 83 11.49 8.81 -3.62
C THR A 83 10.56 8.77 -2.40
N VAL A 84 9.54 9.63 -2.39
CA VAL A 84 8.54 9.73 -1.32
C VAL A 84 7.15 9.62 -1.95
N VAL A 85 6.29 8.80 -1.34
CA VAL A 85 4.89 8.62 -1.76
C VAL A 85 4.00 8.80 -0.54
N ASP A 86 3.01 9.70 -0.64
CA ASP A 86 1.94 9.79 0.33
C ASP A 86 0.95 8.62 0.11
N LEU A 87 0.72 7.81 1.16
CA LEU A 87 -0.36 6.83 1.16
C LEU A 87 -1.71 7.54 1.29
N PHE A 88 -1.78 8.49 2.22
CA PHE A 88 -2.83 9.49 2.33
C PHE A 88 -2.29 10.74 3.01
N ARG A 89 -2.99 11.86 2.84
CA ARG A 89 -2.59 13.16 3.39
C ARG A 89 -3.81 13.94 3.83
N ARG A 90 -3.93 14.17 5.13
CA ARG A 90 -4.92 15.01 5.80
C ARG A 90 -6.32 14.95 5.17
N PRO A 91 -6.98 13.78 5.19
CA PRO A 91 -8.27 13.62 4.54
C PRO A 91 -9.26 14.70 4.94
N GLY A 92 -9.97 15.27 3.98
CA GLY A 92 -10.93 16.37 4.16
C GLY A 92 -10.30 17.76 4.02
N GLN A 93 -8.98 17.91 3.97
CA GLN A 93 -8.36 19.22 3.78
C GLN A 93 -8.31 19.71 2.33
N PRO A 94 -8.40 21.04 2.11
CA PRO A 94 -8.90 22.08 3.03
C PRO A 94 -10.43 22.21 2.98
N LYS A 95 -11.13 21.35 2.24
CA LYS A 95 -12.53 21.55 1.82
C LYS A 95 -13.54 21.36 2.95
N PHE A 96 -13.29 20.44 3.86
CA PHE A 96 -14.17 20.14 5.00
C PHE A 96 -13.84 21.02 6.20
N SER A 97 -12.56 21.05 6.61
CA SER A 97 -12.08 21.90 7.69
C SER A 97 -10.57 22.17 7.56
N SER A 98 -10.05 23.08 8.38
CA SER A 98 -8.60 23.30 8.53
C SER A 98 -7.87 22.17 9.25
N SER A 99 -8.58 21.15 9.72
CA SER A 99 -8.04 19.95 10.38
C SER A 99 -8.48 18.66 9.66
N GLY A 100 -9.16 18.75 8.50
CA GLY A 100 -9.67 17.58 7.79
C GLY A 100 -10.87 16.91 8.50
N TYR A 101 -11.14 15.64 8.14
CA TYR A 101 -12.21 14.81 8.70
C TYR A 101 -11.88 14.34 10.12
N CYS A 102 -12.88 14.31 10.98
CA CYS A 102 -12.80 13.89 12.39
C CYS A 102 -12.99 12.39 12.59
N SER A 103 -12.87 11.61 11.53
CA SER A 103 -13.09 10.17 11.55
C SER A 103 -11.92 9.45 12.19
N ASP A 104 -12.21 8.39 12.94
CA ASP A 104 -11.22 7.65 13.71
C ASP A 104 -10.63 6.49 12.88
N LEU A 105 -9.43 6.07 13.28
CA LEU A 105 -8.76 4.85 12.87
C LEU A 105 -8.70 3.88 14.05
N ASN A 106 -9.05 2.61 13.81
CA ASN A 106 -8.87 1.52 14.76
C ASN A 106 -8.89 0.18 14.03
N GLY A 107 -7.81 -0.13 13.32
CA GLY A 107 -7.68 -1.43 12.64
C GLY A 107 -6.57 -1.49 11.60
N ASP A 108 -6.76 -2.35 10.61
CA ASP A 108 -5.75 -2.67 9.60
C ASP A 108 -6.08 -1.98 8.26
N TYR A 109 -5.10 -1.25 7.71
CA TYR A 109 -5.27 -0.45 6.50
C TYR A 109 -4.16 -0.78 5.50
N SER A 110 -4.54 -1.30 4.34
CA SER A 110 -3.63 -1.63 3.25
C SER A 110 -3.74 -0.61 2.13
N PHE A 111 -2.61 -0.18 1.55
CA PHE A 111 -2.52 0.78 0.46
C PHE A 111 -1.78 0.19 -0.73
N ASN A 112 -2.38 0.27 -1.91
CA ASN A 112 -1.81 -0.17 -3.18
C ASN A 112 -2.38 0.65 -4.35
N ASN A 113 -1.99 0.35 -5.60
CA ASN A 113 -2.45 1.08 -6.79
C ASN A 113 -3.74 0.52 -7.42
N TYR A 114 -4.24 -0.63 -6.95
CA TYR A 114 -5.25 -1.42 -7.65
C TYR A 114 -6.58 -1.54 -6.88
N SER A 115 -6.65 -1.07 -5.64
CA SER A 115 -7.90 -1.07 -4.89
C SER A 115 -8.90 -0.08 -5.48
N ASP A 116 -10.15 -0.50 -5.64
CA ASP A 116 -11.25 0.37 -6.04
C ASP A 116 -11.77 1.25 -4.89
N GLN A 117 -11.34 0.98 -3.65
CA GLN A 117 -11.77 1.76 -2.48
C GLN A 117 -10.93 3.02 -2.32
N ASN A 118 -11.59 4.15 -2.12
CA ASN A 118 -10.94 5.44 -1.91
C ASN A 118 -10.92 5.79 -0.41
N PHE A 119 -9.73 6.00 0.15
CA PHE A 119 -9.56 6.31 1.57
C PHE A 119 -10.17 7.67 1.96
N GLU A 120 -10.11 8.67 1.07
CA GLU A 120 -10.73 9.99 1.27
C GLU A 120 -12.25 9.88 1.42
N VAL A 121 -12.87 9.05 0.59
CA VAL A 121 -14.32 8.80 0.61
C VAL A 121 -14.70 8.02 1.87
N ALA A 122 -13.95 6.98 2.21
CA ALA A 122 -14.19 6.22 3.44
C ALA A 122 -14.06 7.10 4.69
N ALA A 123 -13.08 8.01 4.72
CA ALA A 123 -12.95 9.01 5.78
C ALA A 123 -14.15 9.97 5.84
N ALA A 124 -14.73 10.36 4.70
CA ALA A 124 -15.88 11.26 4.66
C ALA A 124 -17.20 10.62 5.12
N GLU A 125 -17.37 9.32 4.88
CA GLU A 125 -18.66 8.62 5.01
C GLU A 125 -18.81 7.84 6.32
N HIS A 126 -17.72 7.67 7.09
CA HIS A 126 -17.72 6.86 8.31
C HIS A 126 -17.10 7.60 9.49
N GLU A 127 -17.71 7.46 10.67
CA GLU A 127 -17.12 7.93 11.93
C GLU A 127 -15.87 7.11 12.30
N LEU A 128 -15.91 5.79 12.09
CA LEU A 128 -14.75 4.90 12.19
C LEU A 128 -14.46 4.32 10.81
N ILE A 129 -13.27 4.59 10.28
CA ILE A 129 -12.91 4.16 8.93
C ILE A 129 -12.78 2.63 8.91
N PRO A 130 -13.51 1.93 8.04
CA PRO A 130 -13.44 0.48 7.93
C PRO A 130 -12.00 -0.01 7.66
N SER A 131 -11.59 -1.11 8.28
CA SER A 131 -10.35 -1.78 7.86
C SER A 131 -10.50 -2.31 6.43
N GLY A 132 -9.43 -2.27 5.65
CA GLY A 132 -9.50 -2.71 4.26
C GLY A 132 -8.33 -2.32 3.39
N ASN A 133 -8.50 -2.56 2.09
CA ASN A 133 -7.55 -2.16 1.05
C ASN A 133 -8.03 -0.88 0.41
N TYR A 134 -7.14 0.10 0.25
CA TYR A 134 -7.43 1.42 -0.30
C TYR A 134 -6.42 1.78 -1.39
N ALA A 135 -6.86 2.62 -2.32
CA ALA A 135 -5.95 3.27 -3.25
C ALA A 135 -5.12 4.31 -2.49
N SER A 136 -3.80 4.28 -2.67
CA SER A 136 -2.90 5.34 -2.21
C SER A 136 -3.18 6.66 -2.96
N VAL A 137 -3.13 7.80 -2.26
CA VAL A 137 -3.40 9.12 -2.85
C VAL A 137 -2.35 9.51 -3.90
N GLN A 138 -1.09 9.13 -3.70
CA GLN A 138 -0.05 9.19 -4.71
C GLN A 138 0.25 7.79 -5.21
N SER A 139 0.48 7.64 -6.51
CA SER A 139 0.75 6.32 -7.09
C SER A 139 2.03 5.72 -6.52
N LEU A 140 1.91 4.54 -5.92
CA LEU A 140 3.03 3.71 -5.48
C LEU A 140 3.84 3.14 -6.65
N SER A 141 3.32 3.21 -7.89
CA SER A 141 4.08 2.78 -9.08
C SER A 141 5.30 3.66 -9.37
N THR A 142 5.40 4.83 -8.74
CA THR A 142 6.59 5.68 -8.73
C THR A 142 7.81 5.01 -8.09
N LEU A 143 7.57 3.97 -7.28
CA LEU A 143 8.59 3.10 -6.68
C LEU A 143 8.80 1.81 -7.50
N GLY A 144 8.11 1.66 -8.63
CA GLY A 144 8.29 0.55 -9.57
C GLY A 144 9.50 0.78 -10.49
N GLY A 145 10.08 -0.31 -10.99
CA GLY A 145 11.22 -0.30 -11.91
C GLY A 145 12.58 0.00 -11.27
N MET A 146 12.61 0.37 -9.99
CA MET A 146 13.85 0.53 -9.21
C MET A 146 14.22 -0.76 -8.45
N PRO A 147 15.49 -0.90 -8.04
CA PRO A 147 15.92 -1.98 -7.15
C PRO A 147 15.18 -1.93 -5.81
N SER A 148 14.87 -3.11 -5.25
CA SER A 148 14.27 -3.25 -3.92
C SER A 148 15.27 -3.03 -2.77
N THR A 149 16.57 -3.19 -3.02
CA THR A 149 17.61 -2.96 -2.01
C THR A 149 17.62 -1.53 -1.50
N GLY A 150 17.78 -1.39 -0.20
CA GLY A 150 17.92 -0.10 0.46
C GLY A 150 17.10 -0.01 1.73
N THR A 151 16.99 1.22 2.23
CA THR A 151 16.27 1.54 3.45
C THR A 151 14.91 2.13 3.09
N TRP A 152 13.87 1.41 3.50
CA TRP A 152 12.49 1.80 3.33
C TRP A 152 11.95 2.33 4.64
N ARG A 153 11.51 3.59 4.63
CA ARG A 153 11.03 4.29 5.81
C ARG A 153 9.53 4.55 5.74
N LEU A 154 8.80 4.09 6.74
CA LEU A 154 7.44 4.57 7.01
C LEU A 154 7.53 5.85 7.84
N ILE A 155 6.75 6.86 7.48
CA ILE A 155 6.67 8.13 8.19
C ILE A 155 5.20 8.44 8.46
N ILE A 156 4.83 8.59 9.73
CA ILE A 156 3.50 9.04 10.15
C ILE A 156 3.67 10.36 10.91
N ASN A 157 3.07 11.41 10.36
CA ASN A 157 3.03 12.73 10.98
C ASN A 157 1.61 13.02 11.44
N ASP A 158 1.46 13.30 12.72
CA ASP A 158 0.32 14.06 13.21
C ASP A 158 0.63 15.56 13.10
N CYS A 159 -0.21 16.27 12.36
CA CYS A 159 0.00 17.67 12.00
C CYS A 159 -0.90 18.64 12.77
N SER A 160 -1.65 18.17 13.76
CA SER A 160 -2.42 19.00 14.70
C SER A 160 -2.22 18.50 16.12
N ALA A 161 -2.34 19.39 17.10
CA ALA A 161 -2.25 19.00 18.50
C ALA A 161 -3.63 18.62 19.05
N GLY A 162 -3.69 17.65 19.97
CA GLY A 162 -4.90 17.29 20.71
C GLY A 162 -5.28 15.82 20.61
N ASP A 163 -4.70 15.10 19.66
CA ASP A 163 -5.01 13.71 19.37
C ASP A 163 -3.71 12.88 19.36
N SER A 164 -3.80 11.65 19.86
CA SER A 164 -2.63 10.76 19.89
C SER A 164 -3.04 9.38 19.46
N GLY A 165 -2.08 8.66 18.89
CA GLY A 165 -2.34 7.34 18.36
C GLY A 165 -1.11 6.47 18.39
N SER A 166 -1.25 5.29 17.82
CA SER A 166 -0.20 4.29 17.73
C SER A 166 -0.35 3.45 16.48
N LEU A 167 0.76 2.87 16.06
CA LEU A 167 0.82 1.79 15.09
C LEU A 167 1.36 0.55 15.79
N GLY A 168 0.74 -0.61 15.59
CA GLY A 168 1.27 -1.88 16.11
C GLY A 168 2.44 -2.41 15.29
N SER A 169 2.29 -2.45 13.97
CA SER A 169 3.37 -2.79 13.02
C SER A 169 3.01 -2.37 11.60
N TRP A 170 3.95 -2.49 10.66
CA TRP A 170 3.64 -2.34 9.24
C TRP A 170 4.32 -3.40 8.39
N LYS A 171 3.77 -3.63 7.20
CA LYS A 171 4.32 -4.54 6.20
C LYS A 171 4.55 -3.78 4.90
N LEU A 172 5.68 -4.06 4.28
CA LEU A 172 5.99 -3.69 2.91
C LEU A 172 5.99 -4.96 2.06
N GLU A 173 5.05 -5.05 1.13
CA GLU A 173 4.97 -6.14 0.17
C GLU A 173 5.47 -5.61 -1.18
N LEU A 174 6.53 -6.24 -1.70
CA LEU A 174 7.14 -5.88 -2.99
C LEU A 174 7.04 -7.05 -3.96
N SER A 175 6.34 -6.86 -5.08
CA SER A 175 6.29 -7.83 -6.16
C SER A 175 7.52 -7.72 -7.04
N ARG A 176 7.99 -8.87 -7.53
CA ARG A 176 9.12 -8.99 -8.46
C ARG A 176 8.63 -8.89 -9.89
N ASN A 177 9.44 -8.31 -10.76
CA ASN A 177 9.24 -8.35 -12.21
C ASN A 177 9.98 -9.53 -12.83
#